data_AF-A0A0J7K6L2-F1
#
_entry.id   AF-A0A0J7K6L2-F1
#
_cell.length_a   1.000
_cell.length_b   1.000
_cell.length_c   1.000
_cell.angle_alpha   90.00
_cell.angle_beta   90.00
_cell.angle_gamma   90.00
#
_symmetry.space_group_name_H-M   'P 1'
#
loop_
_entity.id
_entity.type
_entity.pdbx_description
1 polymer ?
#
loop_
_entity_poly.entity_id
_entity_poly.type
_entity_poly.pdbx_seq_one_letter_code
_entity_poly.pdbx_strand_id
1 'polypeptide(L)'
;MRRWLEEYDVRPGFYDFIFQKLKEKISHIPMKERVCALKWDEMAIKSYEEYSFLDEIEGLVDLGSLRRKSERAKCVFVFCLDSLNARHVWQQPLAYFLPGKCMKAEKIIILLKECLDRLSEMGADVQLVTCDQGTCNQSAYAQLGINPENPLFI
;
A
#
# COMPACT_ATOMS: atom_id res chain seq x y z
N MET A 1 -8.83 -1.58 -26.07
CA MET A 1 -7.97 -1.69 -24.88
C MET A 1 -8.03 -0.41 -24.04
N ARG A 2 -7.76 0.79 -24.57
CA ARG A 2 -7.87 2.07 -23.81
C ARG A 2 -9.25 2.32 -23.18
N ARG A 3 -10.33 2.20 -23.98
CA ARG A 3 -11.73 2.31 -23.51
C ARG A 3 -12.14 1.34 -22.38
N TRP A 4 -11.46 0.19 -22.24
CA TRP A 4 -11.72 -0.77 -21.16
C TRP A 4 -10.92 -0.47 -19.89
N LEU A 5 -9.78 0.22 -20.03
CA LEU A 5 -8.96 0.67 -18.89
C LEU A 5 -9.51 1.96 -18.28
N GLU A 6 -10.16 2.80 -19.09
CA GLU A 6 -10.88 4.01 -18.66
C GLU A 6 -12.05 3.70 -17.70
N GLU A 7 -12.54 2.46 -17.64
CA GLU A 7 -13.59 2.05 -16.69
C GLU A 7 -13.08 1.90 -15.26
N TYR A 8 -11.78 1.77 -15.05
CA TYR A 8 -11.19 1.58 -13.72
C TYR A 8 -10.62 2.89 -13.18
N ASP A 9 -11.43 3.60 -12.39
CA ASP A 9 -11.02 4.79 -11.64
C ASP A 9 -10.19 4.36 -10.39
N VAL A 10 -8.90 4.10 -10.60
CA VAL A 10 -7.98 3.74 -9.49
C VAL A 10 -7.35 4.99 -8.91
N ARG A 11 -7.91 5.47 -7.81
CA ARG A 11 -7.43 6.66 -7.09
C ARG A 11 -6.37 6.33 -6.03
N PRO A 12 -5.55 7.31 -5.60
CA PRO A 12 -4.65 7.15 -4.46
C PRO A 12 -5.42 6.72 -3.21
N GLY A 13 -4.90 5.72 -2.49
CA GLY A 13 -5.52 5.15 -1.31
C GLY A 13 -5.83 3.66 -1.41
N PHE A 14 -6.50 3.15 -0.37
CA PHE A 14 -7.01 1.79 -0.34
C PHE A 14 -8.34 1.72 -1.10
N TYR A 15 -8.34 1.05 -2.24
CA TYR A 15 -9.52 0.91 -3.07
C TYR A 15 -10.25 -0.40 -2.80
N ASP A 16 -11.48 -0.33 -2.28
CA ASP A 16 -12.22 -1.50 -1.80
C ASP A 16 -12.40 -2.59 -2.86
N PHE A 17 -12.50 -2.22 -4.14
CA PHE A 17 -12.58 -3.18 -5.24
C PHE A 17 -11.38 -4.14 -5.28
N ILE A 18 -10.16 -3.65 -5.02
CA ILE A 18 -8.95 -4.48 -4.99
C ILE A 18 -9.04 -5.49 -3.85
N PHE A 19 -9.44 -5.04 -2.67
CA PHE A 19 -9.59 -5.86 -1.48
C PHE A 19 -10.71 -6.90 -1.65
N GLN A 20 -11.85 -6.52 -2.25
CA GLN A 20 -12.94 -7.44 -2.57
C GLN A 20 -12.49 -8.55 -3.54
N LYS A 21 -11.80 -8.20 -4.63
CA LYS A 21 -11.30 -9.19 -5.60
C LYS A 21 -10.23 -10.09 -5.02
N LEU A 22 -9.35 -9.54 -4.19
CA LEU A 22 -8.36 -10.35 -3.50
C LEU A 22 -9.01 -11.27 -2.45
N LYS A 23 -10.12 -10.85 -1.81
CA LYS A 23 -10.89 -11.70 -0.87
C LYS A 23 -11.52 -12.88 -1.58
N GLU A 24 -12.14 -12.65 -2.73
CA GLU A 24 -12.65 -13.70 -3.62
C GLU A 24 -11.54 -14.68 -4.01
N LYS A 25 -10.33 -14.21 -4.33
CA LYS A 25 -9.21 -15.08 -4.68
C LYS A 25 -8.73 -15.90 -3.48
N ILE A 26 -8.51 -15.26 -2.33
CA ILE A 26 -8.00 -15.89 -1.11
C ILE A 26 -8.98 -16.93 -0.57
N SER A 27 -10.29 -16.74 -0.72
CA SER A 27 -11.28 -17.72 -0.26
C SER A 27 -11.13 -19.09 -0.91
N HIS A 28 -10.55 -19.14 -2.12
CA HIS A 28 -10.28 -20.38 -2.86
C HIS A 28 -8.90 -21.00 -2.55
N ILE A 29 -8.05 -20.29 -1.79
CA ILE A 29 -6.73 -20.78 -1.38
C ILE A 29 -6.90 -21.56 -0.06
N PRO A 30 -6.31 -22.76 0.11
CA PRO A 30 -6.31 -23.46 1.39
C PRO A 30 -5.67 -22.62 2.51
N MET A 31 -6.20 -22.64 3.73
CA MET A 31 -5.69 -21.80 4.84
C MET A 31 -4.17 -21.91 5.04
N LYS A 32 -3.63 -23.13 4.95
CA LYS A 32 -2.18 -23.40 5.07
C LYS A 32 -1.32 -22.72 3.99
N GLU A 33 -1.91 -22.22 2.90
CA GLU A 33 -1.25 -21.58 1.75
C GLU A 33 -1.51 -20.06 1.70
N ARG A 34 -2.15 -19.49 2.74
CA ARG A 34 -2.50 -18.06 2.81
C ARG A 34 -1.45 -17.21 3.52
N VAL A 35 -0.28 -17.78 3.82
CA VAL A 35 0.80 -17.05 4.49
C VAL A 35 1.37 -16.04 3.50
N CYS A 36 1.40 -14.78 3.92
CA CYS A 36 1.78 -13.65 3.09
C CYS A 36 2.84 -12.77 3.76
N ALA A 37 3.56 -12.02 2.93
CA ALA A 37 4.38 -10.89 3.34
C ALA A 37 3.76 -9.60 2.80
N LEU A 38 3.61 -8.60 3.66
CA LEU A 38 3.27 -7.24 3.26
C LEU A 38 4.56 -6.46 3.06
N LYS A 39 4.69 -5.75 1.94
CA LYS A 39 5.81 -4.86 1.71
C LYS A 39 5.37 -3.50 1.23
N TRP A 40 6.21 -2.50 1.44
CA TRP A 40 6.07 -1.21 0.77
C TRP A 40 7.41 -0.65 0.33
N ASP A 41 7.33 0.24 -0.66
CA ASP A 41 8.47 0.99 -1.14
C ASP A 41 8.02 2.35 -1.70
N GLU A 42 8.99 3.26 -1.85
CA GLU A 42 8.83 4.56 -2.49
C GLU A 42 9.61 4.62 -3.80
N MET A 43 8.98 5.13 -4.86
CA MET A 43 9.68 5.46 -6.10
C MET A 43 9.50 6.93 -6.43
N ALA A 44 10.59 7.58 -6.85
CA ALA A 44 10.54 8.95 -7.32
C ALA A 44 9.75 9.04 -8.63
N ILE A 45 8.89 10.06 -8.73
CA ILE A 45 8.12 10.35 -9.95
C ILE A 45 8.47 11.75 -10.44
N LYS A 46 8.20 12.02 -11.72
CA LYS A 46 8.32 13.37 -12.25
C LYS A 46 7.31 14.26 -11.54
N SER A 47 7.80 15.30 -10.87
CA SER A 47 6.93 16.29 -10.21
C SER A 47 6.26 17.15 -11.28
N TYR A 48 5.03 16.77 -11.62
CA TYR A 48 4.24 17.35 -12.70
C TYR A 48 2.77 17.23 -12.32
N GLU A 49 1.96 18.20 -12.74
CA GLU A 49 0.52 18.19 -12.54
C GLU A 49 -0.17 18.34 -13.89
N GLU A 50 -1.31 17.70 -14.04
CA GLU A 50 -2.10 17.76 -15.26
C GLU A 50 -3.59 17.75 -14.93
N TYR A 51 -4.37 18.30 -15.85
CA TYR A 51 -5.82 18.24 -15.75
C TYR A 51 -6.30 16.96 -16.41
N SER A 52 -6.96 16.11 -15.65
CA SER A 52 -7.40 14.80 -16.15
C SER A 52 -8.83 14.83 -16.69
N PHE A 53 -9.22 13.74 -17.34
CA PHE A 53 -10.57 13.54 -17.85
C PHE A 53 -11.61 13.36 -16.72
N LEU A 54 -11.16 13.18 -15.47
CA LEU A 54 -11.99 13.11 -14.27
C LEU A 54 -12.37 14.50 -13.73
N ASP A 55 -12.03 15.57 -14.45
CA ASP A 55 -12.27 16.96 -14.06
C ASP A 55 -11.50 17.36 -12.78
N GLU A 56 -10.30 16.80 -12.62
CA GLU A 56 -9.44 17.01 -11.44
C GLU A 56 -7.98 17.32 -11.84
N ILE A 57 -7.25 18.01 -10.96
CA ILE A 57 -5.80 18.23 -11.12
C ILE A 57 -5.05 17.04 -10.50
N GLU A 58 -4.47 16.20 -11.35
CA GLU A 58 -3.64 15.06 -10.97
C GLU A 58 -2.17 15.45 -10.75
N GLY A 59 -1.39 14.56 -10.14
CA GLY A 59 0.02 14.81 -9.82
C GLY A 59 0.27 15.65 -8.56
N LEU A 60 -0.80 15.98 -7.84
CA LEU A 60 -0.74 16.60 -6.53
C LEU A 60 -0.52 15.58 -5.41
N VAL A 61 -0.11 16.06 -4.25
CA VAL A 61 0.02 15.25 -3.03
C VAL A 61 -1.36 14.73 -2.65
N ASP A 62 -1.47 13.40 -2.62
CA ASP A 62 -2.69 12.70 -2.29
C ASP A 62 -2.35 11.45 -1.46
N LEU A 63 -2.70 11.50 -0.18
CA LEU A 63 -2.48 10.41 0.77
C LEU A 63 -3.79 9.64 1.04
N GLY A 64 -4.72 9.63 0.08
CA GLY A 64 -6.01 8.99 0.20
C GLY A 64 -6.84 9.59 1.31
N SER A 65 -7.32 8.75 2.22
CA SER A 65 -8.13 9.14 3.40
C SER A 65 -7.43 10.15 4.32
N LEU A 66 -6.08 10.22 4.28
CA LEU A 66 -5.34 11.06 5.21
C LEU A 66 -5.37 12.55 4.86
N ARG A 67 -5.20 12.91 3.58
CA ARG A 67 -5.29 14.30 3.05
C ARG A 67 -4.84 14.38 1.58
N ARG A 68 -5.53 15.21 0.80
CA ARG A 68 -5.02 15.82 -0.45
C ARG A 68 -4.54 17.25 -0.21
N LYS A 69 -3.47 17.68 -0.89
CA LYS A 69 -2.92 19.04 -0.78
C LYS A 69 -2.64 19.64 -2.16
N SER A 70 -2.76 20.96 -2.28
CA SER A 70 -2.32 21.74 -3.43
C SER A 70 -0.79 21.91 -3.46
N GLU A 71 -0.08 20.78 -3.42
CA GLU A 71 1.38 20.66 -3.51
C GLU A 71 1.66 19.54 -4.51
N ARG A 72 2.72 19.65 -5.33
CA ARG A 72 3.06 18.58 -6.27
C ARG A 72 3.64 17.36 -5.56
N ALA A 73 3.19 16.18 -5.95
CA ALA A 73 3.83 14.94 -5.54
C ALA A 73 5.24 14.83 -6.17
N LYS A 74 6.13 14.12 -5.49
CA LYS A 74 7.49 13.83 -5.99
C LYS A 74 7.86 12.35 -5.89
N CYS A 75 7.06 11.57 -5.18
CA CYS A 75 7.19 10.14 -5.11
C CYS A 75 5.80 9.50 -5.12
N VAL A 76 5.79 8.19 -5.34
CA VAL A 76 4.65 7.32 -5.07
C VAL A 76 5.08 6.28 -4.05
N PHE A 77 4.25 6.08 -3.03
CA PHE A 77 4.40 5.07 -1.99
C PHE A 77 3.41 3.95 -2.28
N VAL A 78 3.85 2.69 -2.32
CA VAL A 78 3.00 1.55 -2.74
C VAL A 78 3.05 0.44 -1.71
N PHE A 79 1.88 -0.09 -1.30
CA PHE A 79 1.79 -1.36 -0.60
C PHE A 79 1.59 -2.51 -1.58
N CYS A 80 2.28 -3.62 -1.36
CA CYS A 80 2.17 -4.83 -2.14
C CYS A 80 2.14 -6.06 -1.22
N LEU A 81 1.27 -7.02 -1.54
CA LEU A 81 1.16 -8.28 -0.82
C LEU A 81 1.77 -9.41 -1.66
N ASP A 82 2.68 -10.15 -1.05
CA ASP A 82 3.32 -11.32 -1.65
C ASP A 82 2.88 -12.59 -0.94
N SER A 83 2.58 -13.65 -1.70
CA SER A 83 2.41 -14.99 -1.13
C SER A 83 3.76 -15.58 -0.71
N LEU A 84 3.83 -16.20 0.47
CA LEU A 84 5.04 -16.87 0.95
C LEU A 84 5.04 -18.37 0.71
N ASN A 85 3.90 -19.04 0.88
CA ASN A 85 3.82 -20.50 0.84
C ASN A 85 2.68 -21.04 -0.05
N ALA A 86 2.15 -20.20 -0.92
CA ALA A 86 1.15 -20.61 -1.90
C ALA A 86 1.77 -21.57 -2.93
N ARG A 87 1.00 -22.58 -3.37
CA ARG A 87 1.41 -23.47 -4.45
C ARG A 87 1.79 -22.72 -5.74
N HIS A 88 1.08 -21.63 -6.02
CA HIS A 88 1.38 -20.73 -7.13
C HIS A 88 1.69 -19.35 -6.56
N VAL A 89 2.95 -18.92 -6.69
CA VAL A 89 3.40 -17.63 -6.18
C VAL A 89 2.63 -16.51 -6.87
N TRP A 90 2.12 -15.56 -6.07
CA TRP A 90 1.43 -14.39 -6.55
C TRP A 90 1.84 -13.15 -5.77
N GLN A 91 1.70 -12.00 -6.42
CA GLN A 91 1.96 -10.68 -5.86
C GLN A 91 0.80 -9.76 -6.25
N GLN A 92 0.38 -8.87 -5.37
CA GLN A 92 -0.74 -7.97 -5.60
C GLN A 92 -0.46 -6.58 -5.01
N PRO A 93 -0.32 -5.54 -5.85
CA PRO A 93 -0.39 -4.16 -5.38
C PRO A 93 -1.74 -3.90 -4.71
N LEU A 94 -1.72 -3.36 -3.50
CA LEU A 94 -2.93 -3.14 -2.69
C LEU A 94 -3.41 -1.70 -2.78
N ALA A 95 -2.48 -0.76 -2.74
CA ALA A 95 -2.74 0.67 -2.69
C ALA A 95 -1.50 1.45 -3.09
N TYR A 96 -1.71 2.66 -3.58
CA TYR A 96 -0.65 3.63 -3.79
C TYR A 96 -1.05 4.99 -3.23
N PHE A 97 -0.05 5.80 -2.86
CA PHE A 97 -0.21 7.14 -2.31
C PHE A 97 0.83 8.05 -2.94
N LEU A 98 0.55 9.36 -2.96
CA LEU A 98 1.40 10.35 -3.62
C LEU A 98 1.95 11.36 -2.59
N PRO A 99 3.09 11.11 -1.94
CA PRO A 99 3.73 12.08 -1.06
C PRO A 99 4.49 13.18 -1.82
N GLY A 100 4.64 14.33 -1.16
CA GLY A 100 5.37 15.49 -1.70
C GLY A 100 6.89 15.32 -1.72
N LYS A 101 7.46 14.45 -0.87
CA LYS A 101 8.89 14.11 -0.90
C LYS A 101 9.13 12.67 -0.48
N CYS A 102 8.59 12.30 0.68
CA CYS A 102 8.56 10.97 1.24
C CYS A 102 7.36 10.88 2.20
N MET A 103 6.93 9.67 2.51
CA MET A 103 5.91 9.38 3.50
C MET A 103 6.51 9.55 4.89
N LYS A 104 5.83 10.31 5.75
CA LYS A 104 6.26 10.48 7.15
C LYS A 104 5.98 9.23 7.96
N ALA A 105 6.84 8.91 8.92
CA ALA A 105 6.71 7.75 9.83
C ALA A 105 5.30 7.60 10.44
N GLU A 106 4.74 8.67 10.99
CA GLU A 106 3.37 8.68 11.55
C GLU A 106 2.31 8.23 10.54
N LYS A 107 2.45 8.66 9.27
CA LYS A 107 1.51 8.30 8.20
C LYS A 107 1.71 6.87 7.72
N ILE A 108 2.97 6.41 7.66
CA ILE A 108 3.29 5.00 7.38
C ILE A 108 2.58 4.11 8.40
N ILE A 109 2.71 4.40 9.70
CA ILE A 109 2.10 3.60 10.76
C ILE A 109 0.58 3.54 10.65
N ILE A 110 -0.07 4.68 10.39
CA ILE A 110 -1.53 4.73 10.23
C ILE A 110 -1.97 3.85 9.05
N LEU A 111 -1.35 4.03 7.88
CA LEU A 111 -1.71 3.28 6.68
C LEU A 111 -1.35 1.79 6.80
N LEU A 112 -0.24 1.46 7.47
CA LEU A 112 0.17 0.09 7.73
C LEU A 112 -0.86 -0.64 8.58
N LYS A 113 -1.33 -0.04 9.68
CA LYS A 113 -2.37 -0.61 10.53
C LYS A 113 -3.67 -0.81 9.76
N GLU A 114 -4.12 0.20 9.03
CA GLU A 114 -5.32 0.09 8.18
C GLU A 114 -5.17 -1.04 7.14
N CYS A 115 -4.00 -1.16 6.51
CA CYS A 115 -3.73 -2.23 5.54
C CYS A 115 -3.79 -3.61 6.19
N LEU A 116 -3.17 -3.79 7.35
CA LEU A 116 -3.15 -5.06 8.08
C LEU A 116 -4.56 -5.47 8.53
N ASP A 117 -5.37 -4.53 9.02
CA ASP A 117 -6.76 -4.77 9.40
C ASP A 117 -7.58 -5.27 8.20
N ARG A 118 -7.52 -4.57 7.06
CA ARG A 118 -8.21 -4.97 5.83
C ARG A 118 -7.76 -6.35 5.33
N LEU A 119 -6.46 -6.65 5.40
CA LEU A 119 -5.91 -7.95 5.00
C LEU A 119 -6.39 -9.09 5.89
N SER A 120 -6.44 -8.84 7.20
CA SER A 120 -6.96 -9.80 8.19
C SER A 120 -8.44 -10.10 7.95
N GLU A 121 -9.27 -9.07 7.71
CA GLU A 121 -10.71 -9.21 7.40
C GLU A 121 -11.01 -10.02 6.12
N MET A 122 -10.02 -10.14 5.24
CA MET A 122 -10.10 -10.93 4.01
C MET A 122 -9.59 -12.35 4.19
N GLY A 123 -8.97 -12.67 5.33
CA GLY A 123 -8.40 -13.97 5.63
C GLY A 123 -7.00 -14.19 5.07
N ALA A 124 -6.25 -13.11 4.78
CA ALA A 124 -4.82 -13.20 4.51
C ALA A 124 -4.05 -13.37 5.82
N ASP A 125 -3.08 -14.27 5.86
CA ASP A 125 -2.25 -14.51 7.05
C ASP A 125 -0.90 -13.81 6.89
N VAL A 126 -0.83 -12.54 7.28
CA VAL A 126 0.40 -11.73 7.14
C VAL A 126 1.35 -12.03 8.29
N GLN A 127 2.44 -12.73 7.99
CA GLN A 127 3.45 -13.16 8.97
C GLN A 127 4.75 -12.35 8.88
N LEU A 128 4.92 -11.57 7.82
CA LEU A 128 6.13 -10.80 7.57
C LEU A 128 5.76 -9.44 7.00
N VAL A 129 6.48 -8.42 7.46
CA VAL A 129 6.40 -7.07 6.93
C VAL A 129 7.80 -6.62 6.51
N THR A 130 7.95 -6.05 5.30
CA THR A 130 9.25 -5.60 4.79
C THR A 130 9.20 -4.22 4.14
N CYS A 131 10.31 -3.48 4.22
CA CYS A 131 10.52 -2.23 3.49
C CYS A 131 12.02 -1.96 3.34
N ASP A 132 12.37 -0.87 2.66
CA ASP A 132 13.76 -0.41 2.56
C ASP A 132 14.31 0.19 3.88
N GLN A 133 15.56 0.64 3.86
CA GLN A 133 16.22 1.28 5.00
C GLN A 133 16.06 2.81 5.03
N GLY A 134 15.01 3.36 4.40
CA GLY A 134 14.73 4.80 4.42
C GLY A 134 14.56 5.34 5.85
N THR A 135 15.00 6.58 6.09
CA THR A 135 14.95 7.21 7.43
C THR A 135 13.53 7.29 8.02
N CYS A 136 12.52 7.48 7.17
CA CYS A 136 11.12 7.48 7.59
C CYS A 136 10.64 6.08 8.01
N ASN A 137 11.09 5.04 7.31
CA ASN A 137 10.80 3.65 7.65
C ASN A 137 11.48 3.24 8.96
N GLN A 138 12.76 3.59 9.14
CA GLN A 138 13.47 3.39 10.40
C GLN A 138 12.75 4.08 11.58
N SER A 139 12.31 5.32 11.39
CA SER A 139 11.54 6.05 12.40
C SER A 139 10.18 5.41 12.69
N ALA A 140 9.49 4.87 11.66
CA ALA A 140 8.24 4.15 11.85
C ALA A 140 8.43 2.89 12.72
N TYR A 141 9.47 2.11 12.45
CA TYR A 141 9.80 0.92 13.26
C TYR A 141 10.14 1.25 14.71
N ALA A 142 10.92 2.31 14.94
CA ALA A 142 11.22 2.77 16.29
C ALA A 142 9.95 3.19 17.05
N GLN A 143 9.02 3.88 16.38
CA GLN A 143 7.72 4.26 16.97
C GLN A 143 6.79 3.06 17.22
N LEU A 144 6.95 1.97 16.47
CA LEU A 144 6.26 0.70 16.69
C LEU A 144 6.91 -0.15 17.80
N GLY A 145 8.02 0.31 18.41
CA GLY A 145 8.71 -0.39 19.48
C GLY A 145 9.58 -1.57 19.01
N ILE A 146 9.88 -1.64 17.71
CA ILE A 146 10.68 -2.71 17.12
C ILE A 146 12.17 -2.46 17.39
N ASN A 147 12.85 -3.49 17.84
CA ASN A 147 14.29 -3.48 18.12
C ASN A 147 14.87 -4.90 17.91
N PRO A 148 16.21 -5.08 17.93
CA PRO A 148 16.82 -6.39 17.74
C PRO A 148 16.34 -7.46 18.74
N GLU A 149 15.99 -7.06 19.97
CA GLU A 149 15.49 -7.94 21.02
C GLU A 149 13.98 -8.24 20.88
N ASN A 150 13.22 -7.30 20.32
CA ASN A 150 11.80 -7.41 20.04
C ASN A 150 11.51 -7.05 18.56
N PRO A 151 11.71 -8.00 17.62
CA PRO A 151 11.52 -7.76 16.20
C PRO A 151 10.04 -7.78 15.76
N LEU A 152 9.11 -7.96 16.70
CA LEU A 152 7.69 -8.12 16.44
C LEU A 152 6.92 -6.86 16.85
N PHE A 153 5.88 -6.54 16.09
CA PHE A 153 4.93 -5.48 16.38
C PHE A 153 3.53 -5.91 15.93
N ILE A 154 2.53 -5.60 16.75
CA ILE A 154 1.10 -5.80 16.48
C ILE A 154 0.40 -4.55 17.02
#